data_AF-A0A0W7TUU2-F1
#
_entry.id   AF-A0A0W7TUU2-F1
#
_cell.length_a   1.000
_cell.length_b   1.000
_cell.length_c   1.000
_cell.angle_alpha   90.00
_cell.angle_beta   90.00
_cell.angle_gamma   90.00
#
_symmetry.space_group_name_H-M   'P 1'
#
loop_
_entity.id
_entity.type
_entity.pdbx_description
1 polymer ?
#
loop_
_entity_poly.entity_id
_entity_poly.type
_entity_poly.pdbx_seq_one_letter_code
_entity_poly.pdbx_strand_id
1 'polypeptide(L)'
;MRKTSFEYHIHGYRYAPESFHIYKGLPGQEKTELPLSDEQRYQMGYLYLTQGIKSAVDYVKHIERERERKCRLYMTYGFMLKENPRSYVYCADLRCRENDPLAVRLHTLRAFREHLAQSGGRIEQSVECELDGRYRPIHTRKNYVTADFDRPIVVWLNIR
;
A
#
# COMPACT_ATOMS: atom_id res chain seq x y z
N MET A 1 -19.78 13.98 8.24
CA MET A 1 -20.11 12.58 8.60
C MET A 1 -20.03 12.42 10.11
N ARG A 2 -21.13 12.05 10.79
CA ARG A 2 -21.06 11.68 12.21
C ARG A 2 -20.14 10.46 12.31
N LYS A 3 -19.05 10.54 13.08
CA LYS A 3 -18.24 9.36 13.42
C LYS A 3 -19.16 8.42 14.18
N THR A 4 -19.63 7.35 13.55
CA THR A 4 -20.25 6.24 14.25
C THR A 4 -19.21 5.73 15.25
N SER A 5 -19.47 5.95 16.55
CA SER A 5 -18.59 5.49 17.61
C SER A 5 -18.75 3.99 17.74
N PHE A 6 -17.76 3.24 17.27
CA PHE A 6 -17.66 1.82 17.53
C PHE A 6 -17.55 1.58 19.04
N GLU A 7 -18.28 0.57 19.52
CA GLU A 7 -18.16 0.06 20.88
C GLU A 7 -17.17 -1.10 20.91
N TYR A 8 -16.36 -1.13 21.96
CA TYR A 8 -15.35 -2.17 22.18
C TYR A 8 -15.60 -2.85 23.52
N HIS A 9 -15.67 -4.17 23.52
CA HIS A 9 -15.83 -4.99 24.71
C HIS A 9 -14.60 -5.87 24.87
N ILE A 10 -14.02 -5.89 26.07
CA ILE A 10 -12.85 -6.71 26.39
C ILE A 10 -13.27 -7.70 27.47
N HIS A 11 -13.03 -8.99 27.22
CA HIS A 11 -13.29 -10.08 28.16
C HIS A 11 -12.01 -10.87 28.37
N GLY A 12 -11.68 -11.21 29.63
CA GLY A 12 -10.50 -12.00 29.95
C GLY A 12 -10.34 -12.20 31.44
N TYR A 13 -9.51 -13.18 31.81
CA TYR A 13 -9.19 -13.47 33.20
C TYR A 13 -7.93 -12.71 33.63
N ARG A 14 -7.99 -12.07 34.79
CA ARG A 14 -6.89 -11.27 35.34
C ARG A 14 -5.56 -12.03 35.44
N TYR A 15 -5.61 -13.33 35.70
CA TYR A 15 -4.44 -14.18 35.92
C TYR A 15 -3.99 -14.94 34.66
N ALA A 16 -4.65 -14.74 33.52
CA ALA A 16 -4.32 -15.34 32.24
C ALA A 16 -4.40 -14.27 31.14
N PRO A 17 -3.37 -13.42 30.97
CA PRO A 17 -3.38 -12.32 30.00
C PRO A 17 -3.61 -12.76 28.54
N GLU A 18 -3.34 -14.02 28.20
CA GLU A 18 -3.61 -14.61 26.88
C GLU A 18 -5.10 -14.86 26.64
N SER A 19 -5.91 -14.95 27.71
CA SER A 19 -7.37 -15.15 27.64
C SER A 19 -8.16 -13.89 27.30
N PHE A 20 -7.47 -12.78 27.03
CA PHE A 20 -8.12 -11.52 26.70
C PHE A 20 -8.55 -11.48 25.23
N HIS A 21 -9.87 -11.36 25.03
CA HIS A 21 -10.51 -11.20 23.73
C HIS A 21 -11.17 -9.83 23.64
N ILE A 22 -11.12 -9.22 22.45
CA ILE A 22 -11.78 -7.94 22.17
C ILE A 22 -12.79 -8.09 21.05
N TYR A 23 -13.95 -7.49 21.28
CA TYR A 23 -15.09 -7.48 20.36
C TYR A 23 -15.39 -6.06 19.96
N LYS A 24 -15.70 -5.84 18.69
CA LYS A 24 -16.00 -4.54 18.10
C LYS A 24 -17.34 -4.59 17.36
N GLY A 25 -18.15 -3.56 17.52
CA GLY A 25 -19.42 -3.44 16.80
C GLY A 25 -20.02 -2.05 16.89
N LEU A 26 -21.09 -1.81 16.13
CA LEU A 26 -21.91 -0.61 16.29
C LEU A 26 -22.84 -0.78 17.52
N PRO A 27 -23.27 0.32 18.15
CA PRO A 27 -24.24 0.26 19.24
C PRO A 27 -25.50 -0.50 18.83
N GLY A 28 -25.87 -1.52 19.61
CA GLY A 28 -27.06 -2.36 19.35
C GLY A 28 -26.89 -3.46 18.29
N GLN A 29 -25.68 -3.66 17.73
CA GLN A 29 -25.37 -4.78 16.85
C GLN A 29 -24.53 -5.86 17.56
N GLU A 30 -24.61 -7.09 17.05
CA GLU A 30 -23.71 -8.17 17.49
C GLU A 30 -22.26 -7.76 17.23
N LYS A 31 -21.41 -7.91 18.24
CA LYS A 31 -20.01 -7.49 18.20
C LYS A 31 -19.15 -8.64 17.70
N THR A 32 -18.36 -8.40 16.67
CA THR A 32 -17.45 -9.41 16.11
C THR A 32 -16.13 -9.41 16.87
N GLU A 33 -15.59 -10.60 17.17
CA GLU A 33 -14.24 -10.73 17.72
C GLU A 33 -13.20 -10.22 16.71
N LEU A 34 -12.24 -9.42 17.18
CA LEU A 34 -11.10 -9.03 16.35
C LEU A 34 -10.03 -10.11 16.40
N PRO A 35 -9.56 -10.61 15.24
CA PRO A 35 -8.54 -11.66 15.20
C PRO A 35 -7.21 -11.07 15.67
N LEU A 36 -6.78 -11.34 16.89
CA LEU A 36 -5.47 -10.96 17.45
C LEU A 36 -4.59 -12.21 17.60
N SER A 37 -3.27 -12.06 17.41
CA SER A 37 -2.31 -13.10 17.78
C SER A 37 -2.19 -13.23 19.31
N ASP A 38 -1.65 -14.33 19.81
CA ASP A 38 -1.51 -14.56 21.25
C ASP A 38 -0.62 -13.49 21.91
N GLU A 39 0.45 -13.05 21.24
CA GLU A 39 1.27 -11.93 21.70
C GLU A 39 0.49 -10.61 21.75
N GLN A 40 -0.34 -10.33 20.74
CA GLN A 40 -1.19 -9.14 20.71
C GLN A 40 -2.23 -9.18 21.83
N ARG A 41 -2.80 -10.36 22.11
CA ARG A 41 -3.74 -10.58 23.23
C ARG A 41 -3.06 -10.34 24.57
N TYR A 42 -1.88 -10.90 24.78
CA TYR A 42 -1.09 -10.68 25.99
C TYR A 42 -0.80 -9.20 26.22
N GLN A 43 -0.29 -8.49 25.21
CA GLN A 43 0.04 -7.07 25.31
C GLN A 43 -1.21 -6.21 25.56
N MET A 44 -2.31 -6.50 24.87
CA MET A 44 -3.60 -5.84 25.09
C MET A 44 -4.11 -6.08 26.52
N GLY A 45 -4.07 -7.32 27.02
CA GLY A 45 -4.48 -7.70 28.37
C GLY A 45 -3.63 -7.01 29.44
N TYR A 46 -2.31 -6.96 29.24
CA TYR A 46 -1.40 -6.23 30.11
C TYR A 46 -1.73 -4.73 30.17
N LEU A 47 -1.97 -4.08 29.02
CA LEU A 47 -2.37 -2.67 28.95
C LEU A 47 -3.74 -2.43 29.60
N TYR A 48 -4.68 -3.36 29.43
CA TYR A 48 -6.00 -3.30 30.06
C TYR A 48 -5.88 -3.34 31.59
N LEU A 49 -5.06 -4.24 32.13
CA LEU A 49 -4.88 -4.41 33.58
C LEU A 49 -4.10 -3.27 34.24
N THR A 50 -3.12 -2.69 33.54
CA THR A 50 -2.23 -1.66 34.09
C THR A 50 -2.72 -0.23 33.86
N GLN A 51 -3.32 0.05 32.70
CA GLN A 51 -3.67 1.41 32.25
C GLN A 51 -5.17 1.57 31.93
N GLY A 52 -5.94 0.49 32.00
CA GLY A 52 -7.38 0.49 31.81
C GLY A 52 -7.85 0.33 30.36
N ILE A 53 -9.18 0.36 30.19
CA ILE A 53 -9.86 0.02 28.93
C ILE A 53 -9.39 0.89 27.75
N LYS A 54 -9.17 2.19 28.00
CA LYS A 54 -8.81 3.15 26.96
C LYS A 54 -7.49 2.79 26.28
N SER A 55 -6.44 2.48 27.06
CA SER A 55 -5.13 2.11 26.52
C SER A 55 -5.18 0.81 25.71
N ALA A 56 -5.93 -0.19 26.18
CA ALA A 56 -6.12 -1.44 25.45
C ALA A 56 -6.85 -1.21 24.10
N VAL A 57 -7.90 -0.40 24.10
CA VAL A 57 -8.63 -0.03 22.86
C VAL A 57 -7.74 0.78 21.92
N ASP A 58 -6.92 1.70 22.43
CA ASP A 58 -6.02 2.50 21.60
C ASP A 58 -4.90 1.66 20.97
N TYR A 59 -4.40 0.65 21.68
CA TYR A 59 -3.48 -0.37 21.14
C TYR A 59 -4.14 -1.20 20.03
N VAL A 60 -5.37 -1.66 20.22
CA VAL A 60 -6.09 -2.42 19.18
C VAL A 60 -6.36 -1.55 17.95
N LYS A 61 -6.75 -0.29 18.13
CA LYS A 61 -6.88 0.66 17.01
C LYS A 61 -5.54 0.88 16.30
N HIS A 62 -4.42 0.85 17.00
CA HIS A 62 -3.09 0.92 16.38
C HIS A 62 -2.86 -0.29 15.46
N ILE A 63 -3.13 -1.50 15.94
CA ILE A 63 -3.04 -2.73 15.13
C ILE A 63 -3.95 -2.67 13.91
N GLU A 64 -5.21 -2.28 14.07
CA GLU A 64 -6.15 -2.16 12.94
C GLU A 64 -5.64 -1.17 11.89
N ARG A 65 -5.12 -0.01 12.32
CA ARG A 65 -4.51 0.97 11.41
C ARG A 65 -3.27 0.44 10.72
N GLU A 66 -2.44 -0.32 11.41
CA GLU A 66 -1.25 -0.95 10.79
C GLU A 66 -1.65 -2.01 9.77
N ARG A 67 -2.65 -2.84 10.07
CA ARG A 67 -3.19 -3.81 9.11
C ARG A 67 -3.75 -3.11 7.89
N GLU A 68 -4.54 -2.05 8.10
CA GLU A 68 -5.09 -1.24 7.02
C GLU A 68 -3.99 -0.58 6.18
N ARG A 69 -2.96 -0.02 6.82
CA ARG A 69 -1.78 0.53 6.12
C ARG A 69 -1.06 -0.53 5.30
N LYS A 70 -0.84 -1.72 5.84
CA LYS A 70 -0.25 -2.85 5.11
C LYS A 70 -1.12 -3.29 3.93
N CYS A 71 -2.45 -3.29 4.08
CA CYS A 71 -3.39 -3.59 2.99
C CYS A 71 -3.38 -2.52 1.88
N ARG A 72 -3.00 -1.28 2.20
CA ARG A 72 -2.88 -0.16 1.26
C ARG A 72 -1.48 -0.03 0.65
N LEU A 73 -0.50 -0.75 1.19
CA LEU A 73 0.86 -0.76 0.69
C LEU A 73 0.96 -1.76 -0.46
N TYR A 74 1.03 -1.23 -1.67
CA TYR A 74 1.29 -2.02 -2.86
C TYR A 74 2.73 -1.82 -3.29
N MET A 75 3.24 -2.77 -4.06
CA MET A 75 4.50 -2.66 -4.77
C MET A 75 4.26 -2.85 -6.26
N THR A 76 5.04 -2.15 -7.05
CA THR A 76 5.13 -2.33 -8.50
C THR A 76 6.59 -2.47 -8.89
N TYR A 77 6.81 -2.93 -10.11
CA TYR A 77 8.12 -3.05 -10.69
C TYR A 77 8.36 -1.90 -11.67
N GLY A 78 9.57 -1.38 -11.65
CA GLY A 78 10.03 -0.32 -12.52
C GLY A 78 11.37 -0.66 -13.16
N PHE A 79 11.81 0.19 -14.08
CA PHE A 79 13.14 0.13 -14.68
C PHE A 79 13.79 1.51 -14.61
N MET A 80 15.10 1.54 -14.38
CA MET A 80 15.88 2.77 -14.45
C MET A 80 15.92 3.29 -15.90
N LEU A 81 16.07 4.59 -16.08
CA LEU A 81 16.27 5.17 -17.41
C LEU A 81 17.76 5.13 -17.79
N LYS A 82 18.06 4.85 -19.07
CA LYS A 82 19.42 4.82 -19.60
C LYS A 82 20.05 6.21 -19.63
N GLU A 83 19.27 7.21 -20.01
CA GLU A 83 19.72 8.59 -20.17
C GLU A 83 20.01 9.24 -18.81
N ASN A 84 19.23 8.90 -17.78
CA ASN A 84 19.33 9.48 -16.44
C ASN A 84 19.29 8.39 -15.35
N PRO A 85 20.44 8.01 -14.76
CA PRO A 85 20.52 6.92 -13.79
C PRO A 85 19.94 7.23 -12.40
N ARG A 86 19.28 8.38 -12.23
CA ARG A 86 18.52 8.73 -11.02
C ARG A 86 17.00 8.73 -11.25
N SER A 87 16.58 8.55 -12.50
CA SER A 87 15.17 8.52 -12.89
C SER A 87 14.77 7.10 -13.26
N TYR A 88 13.51 6.78 -13.02
CA TYR A 88 12.95 5.47 -13.30
C TYR A 88 11.51 5.59 -13.77
N VAL A 89 11.04 4.54 -14.43
CA VAL A 89 9.67 4.44 -14.91
C VAL A 89 9.03 3.19 -14.33
N TYR A 90 7.78 3.33 -13.90
CA TYR A 90 6.97 2.26 -13.34
C TYR A 90 5.53 2.40 -13.82
N CYS A 91 4.75 1.33 -13.71
CA CYS A 91 3.33 1.34 -14.03
C CYS A 91 2.49 1.20 -12.75
N ALA A 92 1.73 2.24 -12.40
CA ALA A 92 0.91 2.23 -11.18
C ALA A 92 -0.26 1.22 -11.23
N ASP A 93 -0.72 0.86 -12.44
CA ASP A 93 -1.81 -0.09 -12.65
C ASP A 93 -1.34 -1.54 -12.49
N LEU A 94 -0.10 -1.84 -12.88
CA LEU A 94 0.53 -3.13 -12.67
C LEU A 94 1.16 -3.18 -11.28
N ARG A 95 0.36 -3.56 -10.28
CA ARG A 95 0.78 -3.63 -8.87
C ARG A 95 0.42 -4.95 -8.22
N CYS A 96 1.19 -5.31 -7.21
CA CYS A 96 1.01 -6.50 -6.39
C CYS A 96 1.30 -6.16 -4.92
N ARG A 97 0.96 -7.04 -3.99
CA ARG A 97 1.33 -6.92 -2.58
C ARG A 97 2.61 -7.69 -2.31
N GLU A 98 3.33 -7.30 -1.27
CA GLU A 98 4.54 -8.02 -0.82
C GLU A 98 4.24 -9.49 -0.48
N ASN A 99 3.09 -9.72 0.16
CA ASN A 99 2.61 -11.03 0.56
C ASN A 99 2.00 -11.86 -0.57
N ASP A 100 1.86 -11.30 -1.78
CA ASP A 100 1.30 -12.07 -2.89
C ASP A 100 2.25 -13.22 -3.30
N PRO A 101 1.71 -14.32 -3.85
CA PRO A 101 2.54 -15.42 -4.33
C PRO A 101 3.60 -14.95 -5.32
N LEU A 102 4.77 -15.59 -5.29
CA LEU A 102 5.89 -15.25 -6.18
C LEU A 102 5.48 -15.25 -7.66
N ALA A 103 4.57 -16.14 -8.07
CA ALA A 103 4.02 -16.19 -9.42
C ALA A 103 3.35 -14.87 -9.84
N VAL A 104 2.57 -14.24 -8.95
CA VAL A 104 1.88 -12.97 -9.21
C VAL A 104 2.91 -11.85 -9.36
N ARG A 105 3.88 -11.79 -8.46
CA ARG A 105 4.96 -10.79 -8.48
C ARG A 105 5.80 -10.88 -9.75
N LEU A 106 6.19 -12.09 -10.14
CA LEU A 106 6.91 -12.34 -11.40
C LEU A 106 6.06 -12.00 -12.63
N HIS A 107 4.76 -12.29 -12.59
CA HIS A 107 3.84 -11.92 -13.66
C HIS A 107 3.77 -10.39 -13.82
N THR A 108 3.64 -9.63 -12.73
CA THR A 108 3.64 -8.16 -12.77
C THR A 108 4.90 -7.59 -13.43
N LEU A 109 6.09 -8.10 -13.05
CA LEU A 109 7.36 -7.69 -13.65
C LEU A 109 7.41 -8.03 -15.15
N ARG A 110 7.03 -9.27 -15.52
CA ARG A 110 7.05 -9.73 -16.91
C ARG A 110 6.09 -8.94 -17.79
N ALA A 111 4.85 -8.75 -17.34
CA ALA A 111 3.84 -7.98 -18.05
C ALA A 111 4.32 -6.55 -18.33
N PHE A 112 4.94 -5.90 -17.34
CA PHE A 112 5.50 -4.56 -17.54
C PHE A 112 6.69 -4.55 -18.52
N ARG A 113 7.58 -5.54 -18.40
CA ARG A 113 8.73 -5.69 -19.32
C ARG A 113 8.28 -5.92 -20.76
N GLU A 114 7.30 -6.79 -20.96
CA GLU A 114 6.72 -7.10 -22.28
C GLU A 114 6.04 -5.87 -22.89
N HIS A 115 5.28 -5.12 -22.10
CA HIS A 115 4.68 -3.86 -22.55
C HIS A 115 5.74 -2.87 -23.03
N LEU A 116 6.81 -2.67 -22.25
CA LEU A 116 7.91 -1.79 -22.67
C LEU A 116 8.67 -2.35 -23.88
N ALA A 117 8.82 -3.66 -24.01
CA ALA A 117 9.50 -4.27 -25.14
C ALA A 117 8.78 -4.00 -26.48
N GLN A 118 7.45 -3.83 -26.48
CA GLN A 118 6.68 -3.51 -27.69
C GLN A 118 7.11 -2.18 -28.33
N SER A 119 7.50 -1.18 -27.52
CA SER A 119 8.02 0.10 -28.00
C SER A 119 9.55 0.16 -28.05
N GLY A 120 10.24 -0.98 -27.90
CA GLY A 120 11.70 -1.03 -27.78
C GLY A 120 12.24 -0.36 -26.51
N GLY A 121 11.41 -0.24 -25.47
CA GLY A 121 11.73 0.43 -24.21
C GLY A 121 11.61 1.96 -24.27
N ARG A 122 11.12 2.52 -25.39
CA ARG A 122 10.93 3.96 -25.55
C ARG A 122 9.67 4.44 -24.84
N ILE A 123 9.85 5.46 -24.02
CA ILE A 123 8.79 6.12 -23.25
C ILE A 123 8.79 7.60 -23.65
N GLU A 124 7.63 8.11 -24.07
CA GLU A 124 7.45 9.52 -24.40
C GLU A 124 7.51 10.35 -23.12
N GLN A 125 8.49 11.26 -23.01
CA GLN A 125 8.70 12.09 -21.82
C GLN A 125 8.06 13.46 -21.98
N SER A 126 8.26 14.09 -23.14
CA SER A 126 7.73 15.42 -23.42
C SER A 126 7.44 15.61 -24.89
N VAL A 127 6.54 16.55 -25.17
CA VAL A 127 6.26 17.03 -26.51
C VAL A 127 6.61 18.51 -26.53
N GLU A 128 7.60 18.86 -27.32
CA GLU A 128 7.98 20.24 -27.59
C GLU A 128 7.30 20.68 -28.88
N CYS A 129 6.78 21.91 -28.90
CA CYS A 129 6.28 22.50 -30.14
C CYS A 129 6.52 24.00 -30.11
N GLU A 130 6.72 24.57 -31.29
CA GLU A 130 6.71 26.00 -31.49
C GLU A 130 5.26 26.46 -31.66
N LEU A 131 4.95 27.70 -31.32
CA LEU A 131 3.62 28.25 -31.52
C LEU A 131 3.66 29.27 -32.64
N ASP A 132 2.71 29.19 -33.57
CA ASP A 132 2.33 30.30 -34.44
C ASP A 132 2.04 31.54 -33.55
N GLY A 133 2.23 32.76 -34.05
CA GLY A 133 1.68 33.97 -33.43
C GLY A 133 0.16 33.93 -33.18
N ARG A 134 -0.54 32.91 -33.67
CA ARG A 134 -1.93 32.54 -33.35
C ARG A 134 -2.08 31.39 -32.33
N TYR A 135 -1.03 31.06 -31.57
CA TYR A 135 -0.98 29.97 -30.58
C TYR A 135 -1.32 28.59 -31.13
N ARG A 136 -1.05 28.34 -32.41
CA ARG A 136 -1.21 27.02 -33.03
C ARG A 136 0.11 26.26 -32.99
N PRO A 137 0.14 24.99 -32.59
CA PRO A 137 1.38 24.23 -32.56
C PRO A 137 1.93 24.01 -33.97
N ILE A 138 3.18 24.40 -34.18
CA ILE A 138 4.02 24.17 -35.35
C ILE A 138 5.27 23.40 -34.87
N HIS A 139 5.89 22.60 -35.74
CA HIS A 139 7.13 21.86 -35.45
C HIS A 139 7.10 21.02 -34.16
N THR A 140 6.09 20.15 -34.04
CA THR A 140 5.98 19.25 -32.89
C THR A 140 7.10 18.20 -32.89
N ARG A 141 7.89 18.16 -31.82
CA ARG A 141 8.93 17.19 -31.54
C ARG A 141 8.57 16.39 -30.31
N LYS A 142 8.71 15.06 -30.40
CA LYS A 142 8.50 14.15 -29.27
C LYS A 142 9.85 13.70 -28.74
N ASN A 143 10.08 13.92 -27.45
CA ASN A 143 11.27 13.46 -26.76
C ASN A 143 10.97 12.13 -26.09
N TYR A 144 11.84 11.16 -26.32
CA TYR A 144 11.73 9.81 -25.76
C TYR A 144 12.90 9.51 -24.85
N VAL A 145 12.64 8.74 -23.80
CA VAL A 145 13.65 8.13 -22.93
C VAL A 145 13.55 6.63 -23.01
N THR A 146 14.64 5.95 -22.68
CA THR A 146 14.77 4.51 -22.84
C THR A 146 14.88 3.83 -21.49
N ALA A 147 13.99 2.88 -21.23
CA ALA A 147 14.09 2.01 -20.06
C ALA A 147 15.29 1.06 -20.18
N ASP A 148 16.02 0.90 -19.07
CA ASP A 148 17.10 -0.07 -18.91
C ASP A 148 16.56 -1.37 -18.30
N PHE A 149 16.36 -2.38 -19.13
CA PHE A 149 15.82 -3.68 -18.70
C PHE A 149 16.78 -4.46 -17.79
N ASP A 150 18.07 -4.14 -17.79
CA ASP A 150 19.06 -4.79 -16.93
C ASP A 150 19.05 -4.23 -15.51
N ARG A 151 18.34 -3.12 -15.28
CA ARG A 151 18.24 -2.43 -13.99
C ARG A 151 16.80 -2.33 -13.51
N PRO A 152 16.15 -3.46 -13.16
CA PRO A 152 14.82 -3.45 -12.55
C PRO A 152 14.90 -2.90 -11.12
N ILE A 153 13.83 -2.22 -10.71
CA ILE A 153 13.65 -1.69 -9.36
C ILE A 153 12.27 -2.05 -8.82
N VAL A 154 12.14 -2.01 -7.50
CA VAL A 154 10.84 -2.14 -6.81
C VAL A 154 10.42 -0.75 -6.34
N VAL A 155 9.19 -0.37 -6.67
CA VAL A 155 8.58 0.91 -6.27
C VAL A 155 7.41 0.62 -5.34
N TRP A 156 7.42 1.24 -4.16
CA TRP A 156 6.34 1.13 -3.19
C TRP A 156 5.29 2.22 -3.40
N LEU A 157 4.04 1.80 -3.54
CA LEU A 157 2.89 2.65 -3.78
C LEU A 157 2.01 2.65 -2.53
N ASN A 158 1.70 3.84 -2.03
CA ASN A 158 0.73 4.02 -0.96
C ASN A 158 -0.54 4.63 -1.56
N ILE A 159 -1.58 3.82 -1.70
CA ILE A 159 -2.85 4.26 -2.29
C ILE A 159 -3.71 4.84 -1.16
N ARG A 160 -4.07 6.12 -1.30
CA ARG A 160 -4.89 6.85 -0.33
C ARG A 160 -6.36 6.53 -0.45
#